data_AF-A0A497FU70-F1
#
_entry.id   AF-A0A497FU70-F1
#
_cell.length_a   1.000
_cell.length_b   1.000
_cell.length_c   1.000
_cell.angle_alpha   90.00
_cell.angle_beta   90.00
_cell.angle_gamma   90.00
#
_symmetry.space_group_name_H-M   'P 1'
#
loop_
_entity.id
_entity.type
_entity.pdbx_description
1 polymer ?
#
loop_
_entity_poly.entity_id
_entity_poly.type
_entity_poly.pdbx_seq_one_letter_code
_entity_poly.pdbx_strand_id
1 'polypeptide(L)'
;MEKILLWEMTWEEARKHVEENSLVIVPVGSFEEHGPHLPLSTDSIIVEEVAKKAAVKLAKEIPVVVAPTIFLGYESPNVRKYPGTISLKIETFINLVYDYLCSLIDHGFKRI
;
A
#
# COMPACT_ATOMS: atom_id res chain seq x y z
N MET A 1 -3.40 8.00 20.52
CA MET A 1 -3.65 8.41 19.13
C MET A 1 -4.32 7.23 18.46
N GLU A 2 -5.39 7.43 17.71
CA GLU A 2 -6.04 6.34 16.98
C GLU A 2 -5.01 5.72 16.01
N LYS A 3 -4.92 4.38 16.01
CA LYS A 3 -4.02 3.68 15.08
C LYS A 3 -4.55 3.94 13.67
N ILE A 4 -3.66 4.25 12.75
CA ILE A 4 -4.03 4.50 11.34
C ILE A 4 -3.47 3.43 10.40
N LEU A 5 -2.70 2.46 10.91
CA LEU A 5 -2.02 1.45 10.12
C LEU A 5 -2.64 0.09 10.40
N LEU A 6 -3.19 -0.59 9.38
CA LEU A 6 -3.85 -1.88 9.55
C LEU A 6 -2.92 -2.95 10.16
N TRP A 7 -1.62 -2.92 9.86
CA TRP A 7 -0.66 -3.90 10.38
C TRP A 7 -0.30 -3.72 11.87
N GLU A 8 -0.72 -2.62 12.49
CA GLU A 8 -0.58 -2.39 13.93
C GLU A 8 -1.86 -2.74 14.71
N MET A 9 -2.93 -3.11 13.99
CA MET A 9 -4.24 -3.36 14.55
C MET A 9 -4.48 -4.84 14.84
N THR A 10 -5.22 -5.10 15.91
CA THR A 10 -5.97 -6.34 16.08
C THR A 10 -7.16 -6.37 15.12
N TRP A 11 -7.71 -7.55 14.86
CA TRP A 11 -8.88 -7.66 13.98
C TRP A 11 -10.12 -6.92 14.53
N GLU A 12 -10.24 -6.76 15.84
CA GLU A 12 -11.34 -5.99 16.45
C GLU A 12 -11.19 -4.49 16.22
N GLU A 13 -9.96 -3.97 16.26
CA GLU A 13 -9.66 -2.58 15.88
C GLU A 13 -9.94 -2.37 14.37
N ALA A 14 -9.58 -3.33 13.52
CA ALA A 14 -9.90 -3.26 12.09
C ALA A 14 -11.42 -3.30 11.82
N ARG A 15 -12.19 -4.11 12.57
CA ARG A 15 -13.66 -4.16 12.46
C ARG A 15 -14.29 -2.79 12.72
N LYS A 16 -13.79 -2.04 13.70
CA LYS A 16 -14.27 -0.68 13.98
C LYS A 16 -14.16 0.23 12.75
N HIS A 17 -13.05 0.17 12.00
CA HIS A 17 -12.86 0.95 10.79
C HIS A 17 -13.86 0.60 9.67
N VAL A 18 -14.25 -0.68 9.57
CA VAL A 18 -15.29 -1.14 8.64
C VAL A 18 -16.65 -0.53 9.03
N GLU A 19 -17.02 -0.60 10.31
CA GLU A 19 -18.28 -0.06 10.84
C GLU A 19 -18.38 1.46 10.65
N GLU A 20 -17.27 2.18 10.77
CA GLU A 20 -17.16 3.62 10.55
C GLU A 20 -17.07 4.03 9.06
N ASN A 21 -17.07 3.06 8.13
CA ASN A 21 -16.92 3.30 6.69
C ASN A 21 -15.67 4.13 6.35
N SER A 22 -14.55 3.74 6.98
CA SER A 22 -13.25 4.38 6.80
C SER A 22 -12.81 4.41 5.34
N LEU A 23 -12.12 5.47 4.94
CA LEU A 23 -11.33 5.46 3.70
C LEU A 23 -10.09 4.58 3.91
N VAL A 24 -9.89 3.58 3.06
CA VAL A 24 -8.67 2.77 3.04
C VAL A 24 -7.70 3.38 2.04
N ILE A 25 -6.47 3.67 2.44
CA ILE A 25 -5.39 4.06 1.55
C ILE A 25 -4.53 2.82 1.29
N VAL A 26 -4.37 2.43 0.02
CA VAL A 26 -3.50 1.32 -0.38
C VAL A 26 -2.24 1.87 -1.04
N PRO A 27 -1.09 1.90 -0.35
CA PRO A 27 0.17 2.35 -0.93
C PRO A 27 0.70 1.29 -1.90
N VAL A 28 1.11 1.72 -3.10
CA VAL A 28 1.67 0.84 -4.13
C VAL A 28 3.02 1.41 -4.58
N GLY A 29 4.08 0.63 -4.40
CA GLY A 29 5.44 1.01 -4.78
C GLY A 29 6.08 -0.01 -5.72
N SER A 30 7.41 -0.01 -5.75
CA SER A 30 8.26 -0.84 -6.61
C SER A 30 9.58 -1.17 -5.91
N PHE A 31 10.33 -2.11 -6.47
CA PHE A 31 11.71 -2.41 -6.06
C PHE A 31 12.64 -2.36 -7.27
N GLU A 32 13.13 -1.17 -7.60
CA GLU A 32 13.75 -0.88 -8.88
C GLU A 32 14.92 0.13 -8.83
N GLU A 33 15.60 0.29 -9.96
CA GLU A 33 16.76 1.17 -10.10
C GLU A 33 16.42 2.66 -9.98
N HIS A 34 17.25 3.40 -9.25
CA HIS A 34 17.08 4.84 -8.98
C HIS A 34 18.41 5.61 -9.10
N GLY A 35 19.27 5.19 -10.03
CA GLY A 35 20.62 5.69 -10.17
C GLY A 35 21.59 5.20 -9.08
N PRO A 36 22.85 5.66 -9.11
CA PRO A 36 23.90 5.16 -8.22
C PRO A 36 23.84 5.68 -6.78
N HIS A 37 22.84 6.50 -6.44
CA HIS A 37 22.81 7.28 -5.20
C HIS A 37 21.58 7.00 -4.33
N LEU A 38 20.59 6.27 -4.84
CA LEU A 38 19.37 5.94 -4.11
C LEU A 38 19.20 4.42 -3.96
N PRO A 39 18.58 3.97 -2.85
CA PRO A 39 18.24 2.55 -2.66
C PRO A 39 17.20 2.07 -3.67
N LEU A 40 17.16 0.75 -3.89
CA LEU A 40 16.19 0.11 -4.78
C LEU A 40 14.74 0.18 -4.27
N SER A 41 14.54 0.42 -2.98
CA SER A 41 13.23 0.51 -2.32
C SER A 41 12.66 1.93 -2.27
N THR A 42 13.22 2.85 -3.05
CA THR A 42 12.90 4.29 -2.95
C THR A 42 11.40 4.55 -3.08
N ASP A 43 10.76 4.00 -4.11
CA ASP A 43 9.32 4.19 -4.34
C ASP A 43 8.47 3.68 -3.17
N SER A 44 8.73 2.47 -2.69
CA SER A 44 7.95 1.88 -1.59
C SER A 44 8.13 2.64 -0.28
N ILE A 45 9.34 3.12 0.03
CA ILE A 45 9.57 3.95 1.23
C ILE A 45 8.82 5.28 1.11
N ILE A 46 8.90 5.94 -0.06
CA ILE A 46 8.26 7.23 -0.28
C ILE A 46 6.74 7.10 -0.20
N VAL A 47 6.14 6.15 -0.93
CA VAL A 47 4.68 6.01 -0.97
C VAL A 47 4.10 5.62 0.38
N GLU A 48 4.80 4.78 1.15
CA GLU A 48 4.40 4.42 2.51
C GLU A 48 4.40 5.64 3.44
N GLU A 49 5.46 6.45 3.43
CA GLU A 49 5.54 7.66 4.26
C GLU A 49 4.56 8.74 3.82
N VAL A 50 4.31 8.88 2.51
CA VAL A 50 3.26 9.78 1.99
C VAL A 50 1.88 9.33 2.46
N ALA A 51 1.56 8.04 2.35
CA ALA A 51 0.28 7.49 2.79
C ALA A 51 0.06 7.65 4.30
N LYS A 52 1.07 7.34 5.12
CA LYS A 52 1.04 7.57 6.58
C LYS A 52 0.76 9.03 6.91
N LYS A 53 1.52 9.96 6.32
CA LYS A 53 1.37 11.40 6.58
C LYS A 53 0.03 11.95 6.08
N ALA A 54 -0.48 11.45 4.95
CA ALA A 54 -1.81 11.80 4.45
C ALA A 54 -2.90 11.31 5.41
N ALA A 55 -2.83 10.06 5.86
CA ALA A 55 -3.77 9.49 6.82
C ALA A 55 -3.77 10.24 8.15
N VAL A 56 -2.61 10.62 8.71
CA VAL A 56 -2.54 11.43 9.94
C VAL A 56 -3.27 12.77 9.80
N LYS A 57 -3.22 13.39 8.61
CA LYS A 57 -3.93 14.65 8.36
C LYS A 57 -5.44 14.39 8.21
N LEU A 58 -5.81 13.41 7.39
CA LEU A 58 -7.21 13.07 7.10
C LEU A 58 -7.98 12.54 8.32
N ALA A 59 -7.31 11.85 9.24
CA ALA A 59 -7.90 11.30 10.46
C ALA A 59 -8.53 12.37 11.39
N LYS A 60 -8.25 13.65 11.14
CA LYS A 60 -8.88 14.77 11.85
C LYS A 60 -10.26 15.14 11.30
N GLU A 61 -10.58 14.67 10.10
CA GLU A 61 -11.78 15.06 9.35
C GLU A 61 -12.67 13.85 9.04
N ILE A 62 -12.06 12.70 8.71
CA ILE A 62 -12.76 11.46 8.35
C ILE A 62 -12.06 10.24 8.94
N PRO A 63 -12.80 9.13 9.19
CA PRO A 63 -12.18 7.87 9.52
C PRO A 63 -11.37 7.36 8.32
N VAL A 64 -10.11 6.99 8.57
CA VAL A 64 -9.14 6.60 7.53
C VAL A 64 -8.18 5.56 8.10
N VAL A 65 -7.75 4.64 7.24
CA VAL A 65 -6.74 3.63 7.58
C VAL A 65 -5.82 3.36 6.38
N VAL A 66 -4.57 3.02 6.63
CA VAL A 66 -3.58 2.64 5.63
C VAL A 66 -3.43 1.12 5.64
N ALA A 67 -3.64 0.50 4.48
CA ALA A 67 -3.43 -0.92 4.28
C ALA A 67 -1.93 -1.22 3.99
N PRO A 68 -1.44 -2.45 4.27
CA PRO A 68 -0.05 -2.84 3.98
C PRO A 68 0.43 -2.42 2.59
N THR A 69 1.59 -1.76 2.51
CA THR A 69 2.21 -1.35 1.24
C THR A 69 2.41 -2.54 0.30
N ILE A 70 1.92 -2.42 -0.94
CA ILE A 70 2.29 -3.33 -2.03
C ILE A 70 3.70 -2.97 -2.48
N PHE A 71 4.67 -3.72 -1.98
CA PHE A 71 6.10 -3.39 -2.11
C PHE A 71 6.71 -3.79 -3.46
N LEU A 72 6.06 -4.71 -4.20
CA LEU A 72 6.55 -5.24 -5.47
C LEU A 72 5.57 -4.93 -6.60
N GLY A 73 6.11 -4.42 -7.71
CA GLY A 73 5.36 -4.00 -8.88
C GLY A 73 5.74 -4.76 -10.15
N TYR A 74 5.26 -4.24 -11.28
CA TYR A 74 5.71 -4.62 -12.61
C TYR A 74 6.65 -3.55 -13.15
N GLU A 75 7.81 -3.97 -13.66
CA GLU A 75 8.83 -3.08 -14.20
C GLU A 75 9.07 -3.35 -15.68
N SER A 76 9.23 -2.26 -16.43
CA SER A 76 9.51 -2.34 -17.85
C SER A 76 10.85 -3.08 -18.12
N PRO A 77 11.03 -3.69 -19.30
CA PRO A 77 12.31 -4.29 -19.69
C PRO A 77 13.52 -3.32 -19.55
N ASN A 78 13.28 -2.01 -19.70
CA ASN A 78 14.32 -1.00 -19.59
C ASN A 78 14.85 -0.83 -18.16
N VAL A 79 14.04 -1.15 -17.15
CA VAL A 79 14.45 -1.07 -15.73
C VAL A 79 14.87 -2.44 -15.20
N ARG A 80 14.24 -3.53 -15.65
CA ARG A 80 14.61 -4.90 -15.25
C ARG A 80 16.03 -5.33 -15.64
N LYS A 81 16.67 -4.61 -16.56
CA LYS A 81 18.07 -4.86 -16.95
C LYS A 81 19.06 -4.52 -15.84
N TYR A 82 18.67 -3.71 -14.85
CA TYR A 82 19.55 -3.30 -13.75
C TYR A 82 19.57 -4.35 -12.63
N PRO A 83 20.75 -4.75 -12.14
CA PRO A 83 20.86 -5.73 -11.07
C PRO A 83 20.18 -5.27 -9.78
N GLY A 84 19.40 -6.17 -9.17
CA GLY A 84 18.67 -5.91 -7.93
C GLY A 84 17.21 -5.51 -8.12
N THR A 85 16.79 -5.07 -9.32
CA THR A 85 15.37 -4.86 -9.63
C THR A 85 14.58 -6.17 -9.47
N ILE A 86 13.53 -6.16 -8.64
CA ILE A 86 12.63 -7.29 -8.44
C ILE A 86 11.29 -6.91 -9.05
N SER A 87 10.88 -7.67 -10.06
CA SER A 87 9.69 -7.36 -10.84
C SER A 87 8.79 -8.57 -11.00
N LEU A 88 7.50 -8.35 -10.77
CA LEU A 88 6.45 -9.33 -11.05
C LEU A 88 6.15 -9.34 -12.55
N LYS A 89 5.53 -10.43 -13.03
CA LYS A 89 4.83 -10.39 -14.31
C LYS A 89 3.65 -9.44 -14.20
N ILE A 90 3.27 -8.78 -15.29
CA ILE A 90 2.15 -7.85 -15.29
C ILE A 90 0.85 -8.54 -14.83
N GLU A 91 0.62 -9.78 -15.26
CA GLU A 91 -0.55 -10.56 -14.85
C GLU A 91 -0.50 -10.91 -13.37
N THR A 92 0.68 -11.22 -12.83
CA THR A 92 0.86 -11.49 -11.40
C THR A 92 0.62 -10.23 -10.57
N PHE A 93 1.09 -9.07 -11.02
CA PHE A 93 0.85 -7.81 -10.34
C PHE A 93 -0.64 -7.43 -10.36
N ILE A 94 -1.32 -7.59 -11.50
CA ILE A 94 -2.76 -7.36 -11.60
C ILE A 94 -3.52 -8.28 -10.64
N ASN A 95 -3.21 -9.58 -10.64
CA ASN A 95 -3.86 -10.54 -9.75
C ASN A 95 -3.57 -10.25 -8.27
N LEU A 96 -2.35 -9.84 -7.93
CA LEU A 96 -1.99 -9.43 -6.57
C LEU A 96 -2.87 -8.27 -6.11
N VAL A 97 -2.97 -7.20 -6.92
CA VAL A 97 -3.79 -6.03 -6.59
C VAL A 97 -5.27 -6.42 -6.52
N TYR A 98 -5.74 -7.26 -7.45
CA TYR A 98 -7.12 -7.74 -7.47
C TYR A 98 -7.48 -8.50 -6.19
N ASP A 99 -6.69 -9.52 -5.81
CA ASP A 99 -6.92 -10.32 -4.62
C ASP A 99 -6.83 -9.48 -3.34
N TYR A 100 -5.91 -8.51 -3.32
CA TYR A 100 -5.76 -7.56 -2.23
C TYR A 100 -7.02 -6.70 -2.02
N LEU A 101 -7.56 -6.14 -3.12
CA LEU A 101 -8.78 -5.33 -3.08
C LEU A 101 -10.01 -6.18 -2.76
N CYS A 102 -10.13 -7.38 -3.35
CA CYS A 102 -11.20 -8.33 -3.02
C CYS A 102 -11.21 -8.66 -1.53
N SER A 103 -10.05 -8.94 -0.94
CA SER A 103 -9.94 -9.19 0.51
C SER A 103 -10.45 -8.01 1.34
N LEU A 104 -10.11 -6.77 0.99
CA LEU A 104 -10.65 -5.59 1.69
C LEU A 104 -12.18 -5.48 1.52
N ILE A 105 -12.68 -5.70 0.31
CA ILE A 105 -14.10 -5.62 0.00
C ILE A 105 -14.90 -6.70 0.74
N ASP A 106 -14.39 -7.93 0.79
CA ASP A 106 -15.02 -9.08 1.46
C ASP A 106 -15.16 -8.84 2.97
N HIS A 107 -14.22 -8.10 3.58
CA HIS A 107 -14.30 -7.67 4.97
C HIS A 107 -15.21 -6.46 5.20
N GLY A 108 -15.78 -5.87 4.14
CA GLY A 108 -16.79 -4.82 4.22
C GLY A 108 -16.28 -3.40 4.01
N PHE A 109 -15.01 -3.20 3.64
CA PHE A 109 -14.53 -1.87 3.23
C PHE A 109 -15.17 -1.45 1.91
N LYS A 110 -15.67 -0.21 1.85
CA LYS A 110 -16.43 0.31 0.67
C LYS A 110 -15.75 1.49 -0.03
N ARG A 111 -14.67 2.00 0.56
CA ARG A 111 -13.94 3.18 0.11
C ARG A 111 -12.46 2.84 0.16
N ILE A 112 -11.87 2.57 -1.00
CA ILE A 112 -10.46 2.25 -1.20
C ILE A 112 -9.88 3.23 -2.22
#